data_AF-A0A536E9V5-F1
#
_entry.id   AF-A0A536E9V5-F1
#
_cell.length_a   1.000
_cell.length_b   1.000
_cell.length_c   1.000
_cell.angle_alpha   90.00
_cell.angle_beta   90.00
_cell.angle_gamma   90.00
#
_symmetry.space_group_name_H-M   'P 1'
#
loop_
_entity.id
_entity.type
_entity.pdbx_description
1 polymer ?
#
loop_
_entity_poly.entity_id
_entity_poly.type
_entity_poly.pdbx_seq_one_letter_code
_entity_poly.pdbx_strand_id
1 'polypeptide(L)'
;MIDQDQARKFWTSWVRREIGGNDMIQEAAVSAAVNELLLGHDNQAAANAARDTAHRLSGGVPTPHAAPPQQGGREVVATPVAAAGPAASGHAGAPLACRLCGSTPAANMSIHEHNGRLLWMVHKTNKGPFCRDCGTALLRHHQNSTLFQGWFGLFSFFITPVTLLLNLVAWRKVKALGPPQRDPNVESKLAAPLTPGKPLLRRPGPYVAAVVVAAVAIFLGVKSADTGGCLDSNTELANRKTDLHNTYVRTFNRDSAAIEACTSVDCERAPKLEIVAALKTFNDGLNGVCWPDTYKADAAALVRANSAMADAVTLWAAATTPDEDQSRAQVVTDELARRRAADAVLSRDLGVPAATPAAS
;
A
#
# COMPACT_ATOMS: atom_id res chain seq x y z
N MET A 1 22.75 9.41 48.12
CA MET A 1 22.65 9.52 46.64
C MET A 1 21.38 8.81 46.22
N ILE A 2 20.47 9.50 45.54
CA ILE A 2 19.25 8.88 45.01
C ILE A 2 19.63 7.97 43.84
N ASP A 3 19.14 6.73 43.85
CA ASP A 3 19.26 5.80 42.72
C ASP A 3 18.47 6.36 41.53
N GLN A 4 19.18 6.80 40.48
CA GLN A 4 18.59 7.43 39.30
C GLN A 4 17.54 6.55 38.62
N ASP A 5 17.73 5.24 38.63
CA ASP A 5 16.81 4.31 37.98
C ASP A 5 15.50 4.19 38.76
N GLN A 6 15.57 4.24 40.09
CA GLN A 6 14.38 4.27 40.95
C GLN A 6 13.63 5.60 40.81
N ALA A 7 14.35 6.73 40.82
CA ALA A 7 13.73 8.05 40.62
C ALA A 7 13.01 8.12 39.28
N ARG A 8 13.66 7.65 38.20
CA ARG A 8 13.05 7.62 36.86
C ARG A 8 11.80 6.76 36.81
N LYS A 9 11.80 5.57 37.44
CA LYS A 9 10.61 4.69 37.49
C LYS A 9 9.45 5.36 38.22
N PHE A 10 9.72 5.94 39.39
CA PHE A 10 8.72 6.68 40.16
C PHE A 10 8.08 7.79 39.33
N TRP A 11 8.91 8.68 38.77
CA TRP A 11 8.44 9.81 37.97
C TRP A 11 7.75 9.38 36.68
N THR A 12 8.17 8.28 36.05
CA THR A 12 7.46 7.71 34.89
C THR A 12 6.02 7.34 35.25
N SER A 13 5.81 6.69 36.40
CA SER A 13 4.47 6.33 36.85
C SER A 13 3.62 7.55 37.21
N TRP A 14 4.23 8.57 37.84
CA TRP A 14 3.55 9.81 38.22
C TRP A 14 3.18 10.65 37.00
N VAL A 15 4.11 10.91 36.08
CA VAL A 15 3.87 11.71 34.86
C VAL A 15 2.77 11.10 34.00
N ARG A 16 2.77 9.77 33.83
CA ARG A 16 1.72 9.08 33.06
C ARG A 16 0.33 9.31 33.65
N ARG A 17 0.22 9.33 34.98
CA ARG A 17 -1.05 9.49 35.71
C ARG A 17 -1.48 10.95 35.79
N GLU A 18 -0.56 11.86 36.05
CA GLU A 18 -0.88 13.25 36.40
C GLU A 18 -0.82 14.22 35.22
N ILE A 19 0.14 14.03 34.30
CA ILE A 19 0.34 14.92 33.16
C ILE A 19 -0.28 14.32 31.90
N GLY A 20 -0.10 13.02 31.68
CA GLY A 20 -0.55 12.35 30.46
C GLY A 20 0.17 12.86 29.22
N GLY A 21 -0.56 13.03 28.11
CA GLY A 21 0.01 13.41 26.81
C GLY A 21 0.68 12.24 26.07
N ASN A 22 1.27 12.54 24.91
CA ASN A 22 1.97 11.52 24.12
C ASN A 22 3.31 11.10 24.76
N ASP A 23 3.86 9.96 24.33
CA ASP A 23 5.11 9.40 24.87
C ASP A 23 6.27 10.40 24.92
N MET A 24 6.38 11.30 23.93
CA MET A 24 7.45 12.29 23.87
C MET A 24 7.30 13.35 24.98
N ILE A 25 6.07 13.85 25.20
CA ILE A 25 5.78 14.80 26.28
C ILE A 25 6.03 14.14 27.64
N GLN A 26 5.57 12.90 27.83
CA GLN A 26 5.80 12.16 29.05
C GLN A 26 7.30 11.96 29.32
N GLU A 27 8.06 11.53 28.31
CA GLU A 27 9.50 11.30 28.44
C GLU A 27 10.28 12.59 28.72
N ALA A 28 9.89 13.70 28.10
CA ALA A 28 10.45 15.02 28.38
C ALA A 28 10.16 15.49 29.82
N ALA A 29 8.91 15.34 30.27
CA ALA A 29 8.49 15.72 31.60
C ALA A 29 9.18 14.89 32.69
N VAL A 30 9.33 13.58 32.49
CA VAL A 30 10.11 12.70 33.39
C VAL A 30 11.57 13.14 33.43
N SER A 31 12.16 13.44 32.28
CA SER A 31 13.57 13.86 32.21
C SER A 31 13.79 15.19 32.94
N ALA A 32 12.84 16.13 32.85
CA ALA A 32 12.89 17.39 33.59
C ALA A 32 12.80 17.16 35.12
N ALA A 33 11.85 16.35 35.59
CA ALA A 33 11.73 16.02 37.02
C ALA A 33 13.00 15.36 37.58
N VAL A 34 13.56 14.38 36.86
CA VAL A 34 14.78 13.69 37.28
C VAL A 34 15.96 14.66 37.32
N ASN A 35 16.06 15.61 36.38
CA ASN A 35 17.12 16.60 36.38
C ASN A 35 17.11 17.49 37.62
N GLU A 36 15.94 17.96 38.08
CA GLU A 36 15.84 18.76 39.31
C GLU A 36 16.31 18.00 40.55
N LEU A 37 15.97 16.71 40.65
CA LEU A 37 16.45 15.87 41.75
C LEU A 37 17.98 15.68 41.73
N LEU A 38 18.60 15.67 40.55
CA LEU A 38 20.05 15.58 40.41
C LEU A 38 20.77 16.86 40.79
N LEU A 39 20.11 18.00 40.61
CA LEU A 39 20.58 19.30 41.09
C LEU A 39 20.38 19.47 42.60
N GLY A 40 19.76 18.50 43.29
CA GLY A 40 19.52 18.53 44.72
C GLY A 40 18.27 19.31 45.13
N HIS A 41 17.41 19.67 44.19
CA HIS A 41 16.13 20.31 44.48
C HIS A 41 15.09 19.29 44.99
N ASP A 42 14.01 19.80 45.59
CA ASP A 42 12.98 18.97 46.19
C ASP A 42 11.99 18.37 45.16
N ASN A 43 11.09 17.50 45.65
CA ASN A 43 10.07 16.86 44.81
C ASN A 43 9.06 17.85 44.22
N GLN A 44 8.86 19.02 44.83
CA GLN A 44 7.92 20.02 44.35
C GLN A 44 8.50 20.79 43.16
N ALA A 45 9.78 21.15 43.22
CA ALA A 45 10.53 21.66 42.09
C ALA A 45 10.54 20.67 40.92
N ALA A 46 10.77 19.37 41.20
CA ALA A 46 10.72 18.32 40.18
C ALA A 46 9.34 18.18 39.52
N ALA A 47 8.25 18.23 40.30
CA ALA A 47 6.89 18.19 39.77
C ALA A 47 6.55 19.43 38.92
N ASN A 48 6.97 20.62 39.36
CA ASN A 48 6.77 21.87 38.62
C ASN A 48 7.53 21.85 37.30
N ALA A 49 8.81 21.43 37.30
CA ALA A 49 9.62 21.29 36.10
C ALA A 49 9.00 20.31 35.08
N ALA A 50 8.42 19.19 35.55
CA ALA A 50 7.71 18.25 34.69
C ALA A 50 6.46 18.87 34.04
N ARG A 51 5.62 19.56 34.83
CA ARG A 51 4.42 20.25 34.31
C ARG A 51 4.77 21.34 33.33
N ASP A 52 5.72 22.21 33.67
CA ASP A 52 6.16 23.31 32.81
C ASP A 52 6.74 22.80 31.48
N THR A 53 7.52 21.72 31.54
CA THR A 53 8.04 21.04 30.35
C THR A 53 6.91 20.51 29.47
N ALA A 54 5.91 19.87 30.09
CA ALA A 54 4.75 19.36 29.37
C ALA A 54 3.92 20.48 28.75
N HIS A 55 3.69 21.60 29.45
CA HIS A 55 2.99 22.77 28.95
C HIS A 55 3.72 23.43 27.78
N ARG A 56 5.04 23.61 27.88
CA ARG A 56 5.88 24.19 26.81
C ARG A 56 5.89 23.34 25.53
N LEU A 57 5.76 22.03 25.67
CA LEU A 57 5.67 21.10 24.54
C LEU A 57 4.25 20.95 23.98
N SER A 58 3.22 21.14 24.80
CA SER A 58 1.81 21.07 24.39
C SER A 58 1.25 22.41 23.88
N GLY A 59 1.96 23.52 24.05
CA GLY A 59 1.61 24.83 23.50
C GLY A 59 0.66 25.67 24.37
N GLY A 60 0.49 25.32 25.66
CA GLY A 60 -0.35 26.07 26.58
C GLY A 60 0.35 27.30 27.17
N VAL A 61 -0.33 28.44 27.17
CA VAL A 61 0.04 29.66 27.91
C VAL A 61 -0.10 29.40 29.42
N PRO A 62 0.82 29.83 30.30
CA PRO A 62 0.67 29.66 31.75
C PRO A 62 -0.56 30.42 32.27
N THR A 63 -1.40 29.79 33.08
CA THR A 63 -2.40 30.47 33.91
C THR A 63 -1.74 30.94 35.21
N PRO A 64 -1.66 32.26 35.49
CA PRO A 64 -1.20 32.73 36.79
C PRO A 64 -2.27 32.44 37.85
N HIS A 65 -1.85 31.88 38.99
CA HIS A 65 -2.70 31.76 40.17
C HIS A 65 -3.12 33.14 40.69
N ALA A 66 -4.39 33.25 41.10
CA ALA A 66 -5.03 34.48 41.54
C ALA A 66 -4.51 34.97 42.92
N ALA A 67 -4.18 36.26 42.99
CA ALA A 67 -4.11 37.05 44.21
C ALA A 67 -5.28 38.07 44.22
N PRO A 68 -5.81 38.49 45.39
CA PRO A 68 -7.05 39.25 45.48
C PRO A 68 -6.91 40.73 45.06
N PRO A 69 -8.01 41.39 44.63
CA PRO A 69 -7.95 42.57 43.76
C PRO A 69 -7.73 43.88 44.54
N GLN A 70 -6.87 44.74 44.00
CA GLN A 70 -6.93 46.19 44.24
C GLN A 70 -7.54 46.89 43.04
N GLN A 71 -8.55 47.71 43.33
CA GLN A 71 -9.34 48.51 42.39
C GLN A 71 -8.50 49.68 41.85
N GLY A 72 -8.49 49.85 40.53
CA GLY A 72 -7.91 51.01 39.86
C GLY A 72 -8.10 50.92 38.36
N GLY A 73 -9.16 51.57 37.86
CA GLY A 73 -9.53 51.52 36.45
C GLY A 73 -8.56 52.25 35.53
N ARG A 74 -8.33 51.66 34.35
CA ARG A 74 -8.14 52.40 33.10
C ARG A 74 -8.45 51.50 31.91
N GLU A 75 -9.42 51.95 31.14
CA GLU A 75 -9.84 51.46 29.83
C GLU A 75 -8.67 51.55 28.85
N VAL A 76 -8.27 50.42 28.26
CA VAL A 76 -7.27 50.36 27.19
C VAL A 76 -7.92 49.81 25.94
N VAL A 77 -8.01 50.70 24.96
CA VAL A 77 -8.51 50.51 23.60
C VAL A 77 -7.78 49.37 22.90
N ALA A 78 -8.56 48.48 22.27
CA ALA A 78 -8.07 47.38 21.45
C ALA A 78 -7.32 47.92 20.21
N THR A 79 -6.04 47.55 20.09
CA THR A 79 -5.25 47.69 18.88
C THR A 79 -5.24 46.36 18.12
N PRO A 80 -5.36 46.35 16.78
CA PRO A 80 -5.35 45.12 16.00
C PRO A 80 -3.97 44.46 16.00
N VAL A 81 -4.00 43.12 16.14
CA VAL A 81 -2.85 42.21 16.16
C VAL A 81 -2.10 42.28 14.83
N ALA A 82 -0.90 42.87 14.87
CA ALA A 82 0.07 42.77 13.79
C ALA A 82 0.72 41.37 13.78
N ALA A 83 0.90 40.88 12.57
CA ALA A 83 1.34 39.54 12.21
C ALA A 83 2.74 39.16 12.75
N ALA A 84 2.90 37.84 12.88
CA ALA A 84 4.13 37.06 13.00
C ALA A 84 5.44 37.82 12.75
N GLY A 85 6.24 37.97 13.82
CA GLY A 85 7.62 38.42 13.72
C GLY A 85 8.49 37.42 12.93
N PRO A 86 9.50 37.92 12.20
CA PRO A 86 10.35 37.10 11.36
C PRO A 86 11.21 36.13 12.19
N ALA A 87 11.43 34.95 11.61
CA ALA A 87 12.35 33.95 12.10
C ALA A 87 13.72 34.58 12.38
N ALA A 88 14.29 34.27 13.55
CA ALA A 88 15.68 34.60 13.86
C ALA A 88 16.59 34.07 12.75
N SER A 89 17.05 34.99 11.91
CA SER A 89 18.10 34.79 10.93
C SER A 89 19.39 34.48 11.69
N GLY A 90 19.82 33.23 11.62
CA GLY A 90 21.13 32.81 12.12
C GLY A 90 22.21 33.67 11.48
N HIS A 91 23.05 34.28 12.31
CA HIS A 91 24.27 34.92 11.87
C HIS A 91 25.13 33.87 11.18
N ALA A 92 25.52 34.11 9.93
CA ALA A 92 26.39 33.23 9.15
C ALA A 92 27.72 33.06 9.92
N GLY A 93 27.91 31.90 10.54
CA GLY A 93 29.11 31.56 11.31
C GLY A 93 28.88 31.00 12.71
N ALA A 94 27.70 31.17 13.30
CA ALA A 94 27.38 30.57 14.60
C ALA A 94 26.97 29.09 14.45
N PRO A 95 27.47 28.16 15.30
CA PRO A 95 27.03 26.77 15.28
C PRO A 95 25.52 26.71 15.54
N LEU A 96 24.79 25.98 14.70
CA LEU A 96 23.34 25.80 14.86
C LEU A 96 23.06 25.19 16.25
N ALA A 97 22.20 25.85 17.02
CA ALA A 97 21.69 25.37 18.30
C ALA A 97 20.36 24.63 18.12
N CYS A 98 20.12 23.61 18.94
CA CYS A 98 18.88 22.85 18.87
C CYS A 98 17.67 23.71 19.24
N ARG A 99 16.63 23.71 18.39
CA ARG A 99 15.37 24.43 18.62
C ARG A 99 14.62 24.01 19.90
N LEU A 100 14.89 22.81 20.42
CA LEU A 100 14.22 22.29 21.61
C LEU A 100 15.00 22.56 22.90
N CYS A 101 16.28 22.19 22.92
CA CYS A 101 17.10 22.22 24.13
C CYS A 101 18.33 23.13 24.05
N GLY A 102 18.48 23.94 23.00
CA GLY A 102 19.62 24.86 22.84
C GLY A 102 20.98 24.21 22.58
N SER A 103 21.10 22.87 22.67
CA SER A 103 22.39 22.18 22.54
C SER A 103 22.99 22.23 21.13
N THR A 104 24.32 22.23 21.07
CA THR A 104 25.14 22.10 19.84
C THR A 104 25.93 20.79 19.88
N PRO A 105 26.37 20.22 18.75
CA PRO A 105 26.03 20.60 17.38
C PRO A 105 24.58 20.21 17.03
N ALA A 106 23.91 21.06 16.24
CA ALA A 106 22.60 20.76 15.66
C ALA A 106 22.64 20.85 14.12
N ALA A 107 21.70 20.18 13.46
CA ALA A 107 21.58 20.24 12.00
C ALA A 107 20.13 20.52 11.57
N ASN A 108 19.98 21.34 10.52
CA ASN A 108 18.68 21.58 9.90
C ASN A 108 18.17 20.30 9.21
N MET A 109 17.02 19.83 9.69
CA MET A 109 16.34 18.66 9.16
C MET A 109 14.83 18.82 9.23
N SER A 110 14.14 18.06 8.39
CA SER A 110 12.69 17.92 8.39
C SER A 110 12.38 16.48 8.80
N ILE A 111 11.61 16.31 9.87
CA ILE A 111 11.14 15.00 10.32
C ILE A 111 9.64 14.95 10.06
N HIS A 112 9.20 13.92 9.35
CA HIS A 112 7.82 13.76 8.89
C HIS A 112 7.11 12.67 9.69
N GLU A 113 5.82 12.89 9.96
CA GLU A 113 4.89 11.90 10.51
C GLU A 113 3.73 11.79 9.53
N HIS A 114 3.42 10.58 9.10
CA HIS A 114 2.25 10.32 8.27
C HIS A 114 1.34 9.34 8.99
N ASN A 115 0.17 9.82 9.40
CA ASN A 115 -0.85 8.96 9.98
C ASN A 115 -1.98 8.76 8.97
N GLY A 116 -2.06 7.54 8.43
CA GLY A 116 -3.21 7.10 7.67
C GLY A 116 -4.36 6.78 8.62
N ARG A 117 -5.53 7.35 8.37
CA ARG A 117 -6.80 6.82 8.86
C ARG A 117 -7.63 6.45 7.65
N LEU A 118 -8.64 5.61 7.86
CA LEU A 118 -9.42 5.03 6.77
C LEU A 118 -10.02 6.09 5.83
N LEU A 119 -10.47 7.22 6.38
CA LEU A 119 -11.14 8.29 5.63
C LEU A 119 -10.32 9.60 5.50
N TRP A 120 -9.30 9.81 6.32
CA TRP A 120 -8.48 11.02 6.28
C TRP A 120 -7.04 10.74 6.70
N MET A 121 -6.14 11.65 6.36
CA MET A 121 -4.72 11.52 6.68
C MET A 121 -4.23 12.76 7.41
N VAL A 122 -3.36 12.56 8.39
CA VAL A 122 -2.72 13.64 9.13
C VAL A 122 -1.22 13.58 8.88
N HIS A 123 -0.71 14.57 8.16
CA HIS A 123 0.72 14.78 8.00
C HIS A 123 1.20 15.81 9.02
N LYS A 124 2.26 15.49 9.75
CA LYS A 124 2.98 16.47 10.57
C LYS A 124 4.41 16.55 10.09
N THR A 125 4.98 17.75 10.12
CA THR A 125 6.38 17.97 9.75
C THR A 125 7.05 18.85 10.79
N ASN A 126 8.07 18.32 11.44
CA ASN A 126 8.90 19.01 12.41
C ASN A 126 10.15 19.51 11.70
N LYS A 127 10.21 20.83 11.44
CA LYS A 127 11.34 21.50 10.78
C LYS A 127 12.18 22.27 11.79
N GLY A 128 13.50 22.16 11.67
CA GLY A 128 14.45 23.03 12.36
C GLY A 128 15.79 22.37 12.64
N PRO A 129 16.69 23.10 13.32
CA PRO A 129 17.92 22.54 13.82
C PRO A 129 17.62 21.65 15.03
N PHE A 130 18.00 20.37 14.95
CA PHE A 130 17.93 19.45 16.08
C PHE A 130 19.31 18.90 16.40
N CYS A 131 19.65 18.82 17.69
CA CYS A 131 20.82 18.07 18.15
C CYS A 131 20.57 16.57 17.99
N ARG A 132 21.61 15.76 18.18
CA ARG A 132 21.53 14.30 18.01
C ARG A 132 20.40 13.66 18.81
N ASP A 133 20.31 13.96 20.10
CA ASP A 133 19.42 13.22 21.00
C ASP A 133 17.96 13.65 20.80
N CYS A 134 17.70 14.95 20.71
CA CYS A 134 16.39 15.49 20.34
C CYS A 134 15.92 15.00 18.96
N GLY A 135 16.80 15.04 17.96
CA GLY A 135 16.50 14.56 16.61
C GLY A 135 16.19 13.05 16.61
N THR A 136 16.93 12.25 17.38
CA THR A 136 16.69 10.81 17.52
C THR A 136 15.35 10.53 18.20
N ALA A 137 15.02 11.25 19.26
CA ALA A 137 13.76 11.11 19.98
C ALA A 137 12.56 11.40 19.06
N LEU A 138 12.59 12.54 18.37
CA LEU A 138 11.53 12.91 17.41
C LEU A 138 11.42 11.87 16.29
N LEU A 139 12.55 11.52 15.65
CA LEU A 139 12.54 10.56 14.55
C LEU A 139 11.95 9.21 14.99
N ARG A 140 12.34 8.66 16.14
CA ARG A 140 11.80 7.39 16.64
C ARG A 140 10.31 7.47 16.95
N HIS A 141 9.83 8.58 17.47
CA HIS A 141 8.42 8.80 17.75
C HIS A 141 7.60 8.87 16.44
N HIS A 142 7.99 9.77 15.53
CA HIS A 142 7.29 9.98 14.26
C HIS A 142 7.35 8.74 13.34
N GLN A 143 8.50 8.06 13.28
CA GLN A 143 8.66 6.82 12.50
C GLN A 143 7.79 5.70 13.06
N ASN A 144 7.70 5.57 14.40
CA ASN A 144 6.82 4.58 15.01
C ASN A 144 5.34 4.86 14.71
N SER A 145 4.90 6.11 14.80
CA SER A 145 3.52 6.49 14.46
C SER A 145 3.22 6.21 12.99
N THR A 146 4.16 6.55 12.10
CA THR A 146 4.03 6.32 10.65
C THR A 146 3.96 4.82 10.31
N LEU A 147 4.83 4.00 10.92
CA LEU A 147 4.81 2.55 10.72
C LEU A 147 3.59 1.87 11.34
N PHE A 148 2.95 2.49 12.33
CA PHE A 148 1.75 1.94 12.95
C PHE A 148 0.49 2.34 12.18
N GLN A 149 0.32 3.64 11.86
CA GLN A 149 -0.92 4.19 11.32
C GLN A 149 -0.89 4.44 9.80
N GLY A 150 0.28 4.55 9.18
CA GLY A 150 0.41 4.92 7.77
C GLY A 150 -0.30 3.99 6.77
N TRP A 151 -0.59 2.76 7.16
CA TRP A 151 -1.05 1.72 6.24
C TRP A 151 -2.57 1.65 6.02
N PHE A 152 -3.37 2.30 6.88
CA PHE A 152 -4.82 2.03 6.94
C PHE A 152 -5.68 2.81 5.93
N GLY A 153 -5.08 3.63 5.06
CA GLY A 153 -5.80 4.38 4.02
C GLY A 153 -5.30 4.02 2.63
N LEU A 154 -6.18 4.02 1.63
CA LEU A 154 -5.85 3.64 0.24
C LEU A 154 -4.65 4.43 -0.31
N PHE A 155 -4.71 5.77 -0.25
CA PHE A 155 -3.59 6.62 -0.67
C PHE A 155 -2.42 6.59 0.34
N SER A 156 -2.73 6.38 1.62
CA SER A 156 -1.73 6.36 2.70
C SER A 156 -0.78 5.16 2.59
N PHE A 157 -1.27 4.03 2.06
CA PHE A 157 -0.47 2.86 1.75
C PHE A 157 0.74 3.18 0.86
N PHE A 158 0.55 4.04 -0.15
CA PHE A 158 1.62 4.45 -1.07
C PHE A 158 2.46 5.63 -0.54
N ILE A 159 1.85 6.54 0.22
CA ILE A 159 2.55 7.71 0.80
C ILE A 159 3.49 7.30 1.94
N THR A 160 3.16 6.23 2.67
CA THR A 160 3.94 5.76 3.82
C THR A 160 5.39 5.44 3.45
N PRO A 161 5.69 4.57 2.46
CA PRO A 161 7.05 4.32 1.99
C PRO A 161 7.83 5.61 1.65
N VAL A 162 7.21 6.55 0.95
CA VAL A 162 7.83 7.84 0.59
C VAL A 162 8.20 8.63 1.85
N THR A 163 7.28 8.73 2.81
CA THR A 163 7.53 9.41 4.09
C THR A 163 8.69 8.76 4.86
N LEU A 164 8.75 7.42 4.90
CA LEU A 164 9.83 6.68 5.56
C LEU A 164 11.19 6.96 4.89
N LEU A 165 11.23 7.12 3.56
CA LEU A 165 12.44 7.48 2.81
C LEU A 165 12.89 8.92 3.09
N LEU A 166 11.97 9.89 3.17
CA LEU A 166 12.30 11.27 3.54
C LEU A 166 12.92 11.33 4.94
N ASN A 167 12.38 10.55 5.88
CA ASN A 167 12.91 10.43 7.24
C ASN A 167 14.29 9.75 7.30
N LEU A 168 14.66 8.93 6.31
CA LEU A 168 16.00 8.34 6.24
C LEU A 168 17.08 9.42 6.06
N VAL A 169 16.79 10.50 5.34
CA VAL A 169 17.70 11.64 5.18
C VAL A 169 17.91 12.35 6.52
N ALA A 170 16.83 12.59 7.28
CA ALA A 170 16.91 13.15 8.62
C ALA A 170 17.70 12.24 9.57
N TRP A 171 17.48 10.93 9.50
CA TRP A 171 18.25 9.94 10.28
C TRP A 171 19.75 10.00 10.02
N ARG A 172 20.17 10.09 8.75
CA ARG A 172 21.59 10.23 8.38
C ARG A 172 22.20 11.50 8.98
N LYS A 173 21.49 12.63 8.93
CA LYS A 173 21.93 13.89 9.55
C LYS A 173 22.08 13.76 11.06
N VAL A 174 21.09 13.17 11.73
CA VAL A 174 21.13 12.92 13.19
C VAL A 174 22.32 12.02 13.57
N LYS A 175 22.55 10.95 12.81
CA LYS A 175 23.64 9.99 13.08
C LYS A 175 25.03 10.62 12.90
N ALA A 176 25.16 11.61 12.03
CA ALA A 176 26.42 12.32 11.80
C ALA A 176 26.79 13.33 12.89
N LEU A 177 25.86 13.69 13.79
CA LEU A 177 26.11 14.67 14.84
C LEU A 177 26.91 14.07 16.02
N GLY A 178 27.81 14.88 16.58
CA GLY A 178 28.46 14.59 17.85
C GLY A 178 27.49 14.62 19.05
N PRO A 179 27.97 14.27 20.25
CA PRO A 179 27.17 14.37 21.48
C PRO A 179 26.66 15.80 21.74
N PRO A 180 25.42 15.97 22.23
CA PRO A 180 24.89 17.29 22.51
C PRO A 180 25.60 17.93 23.70
N GLN A 181 26.13 19.13 23.49
CA GLN A 181 26.68 20.01 24.51
C GLN A 181 25.68 21.14 24.74
N ARG A 182 25.22 21.30 25.99
CA ARG A 182 24.27 22.36 26.35
C ARG A 182 25.05 23.61 26.75
N ASP A 183 24.71 24.73 26.13
CA ASP A 183 25.09 26.04 26.64
C ASP A 183 24.05 26.49 27.69
N PRO A 184 24.43 26.67 28.97
CA PRO A 184 23.50 27.10 30.02
C PRO A 184 22.95 28.51 29.79
N ASN A 185 23.60 29.34 28.97
CA ASN A 185 23.17 30.71 28.70
C ASN A 185 22.14 30.81 27.56
N VAL A 186 21.82 29.70 26.88
CA VAL A 186 20.84 29.67 25.80
C VAL A 186 19.46 29.32 26.34
N GLU A 187 18.57 30.31 26.31
CA GLU A 187 17.17 30.10 26.62
C GLU A 187 16.53 29.12 25.62
N SER A 188 15.91 28.05 26.13
CA SER A 188 15.36 26.98 25.32
C SER A 188 14.12 26.37 25.95
N LYS A 189 13.29 25.73 25.12
CA LYS A 189 12.02 25.14 25.56
C LYS A 189 12.21 24.02 26.58
N LEU A 190 13.34 23.33 26.53
CA LEU A 190 13.70 22.22 27.39
C LEU A 190 15.00 22.53 28.13
N ALA A 191 15.04 22.18 29.42
CA ALA A 191 16.22 22.32 30.26
C ALA A 191 17.35 21.31 29.93
N ALA A 192 17.03 20.23 29.21
CA ALA A 192 17.99 19.21 28.80
C ALA A 192 17.58 18.60 27.43
N PRO A 193 18.51 17.95 26.71
CA PRO A 193 18.16 17.16 25.53
C PRO A 193 17.11 16.08 25.84
N LEU A 194 16.23 15.80 24.88
CA LEU A 194 15.26 14.71 25.01
C LEU A 194 15.99 13.38 25.09
N THR A 195 15.52 12.50 25.97
CA THR A 195 15.97 11.11 25.98
C THR A 195 15.49 10.43 24.69
N PRO A 196 16.37 9.78 23.90
CA PRO A 196 15.97 9.08 22.67
C PRO A 196 15.01 7.88 22.88
N GLY A 197 14.74 7.51 24.12
CA GLY A 197 13.90 6.40 24.52
C GLY A 197 14.28 5.05 23.90
N LYS A 198 13.27 4.18 23.79
CA LYS A 198 13.43 2.83 23.24
C LYS A 198 13.82 2.88 21.75
N PRO A 199 14.74 2.01 21.29
CA PRO A 199 15.02 1.80 19.87
C PRO A 199 13.75 1.48 19.08
N LEU A 200 13.73 1.81 17.79
CA LEU A 200 12.54 1.69 16.94
C LEU A 200 11.98 0.26 16.90
N LEU A 201 12.82 -0.76 16.82
CA LEU A 201 12.41 -2.18 16.80
C LEU A 201 11.81 -2.67 18.12
N ARG A 202 11.93 -1.93 19.22
CA ARG A 202 11.26 -2.23 20.50
C ARG A 202 9.93 -1.49 20.65
N ARG A 203 9.42 -0.90 19.57
CA ARG A 203 8.14 -0.22 19.50
C ARG A 203 7.18 -1.01 18.58
N PRO A 204 5.85 -0.87 18.72
CA PRO A 204 4.90 -1.70 17.98
C PRO A 204 4.83 -1.40 16.47
N GLY A 205 5.16 -0.18 16.03
CA GLY A 205 4.99 0.26 14.64
C GLY A 205 5.65 -0.65 13.59
N PRO A 206 6.96 -0.98 13.70
CA PRO A 206 7.62 -1.89 12.76
C PRO A 206 6.94 -3.25 12.61
N TYR A 207 6.35 -3.80 13.67
CA TYR A 207 5.66 -5.08 13.61
C TYR A 207 4.34 -4.99 12.87
N VAL A 208 3.57 -3.90 13.05
CA VAL A 208 2.37 -3.64 12.25
C VAL A 208 2.72 -3.50 10.78
N ALA A 209 3.77 -2.72 10.46
CA ALA A 209 4.26 -2.61 9.09
C ALA A 209 4.64 -3.96 8.49
N ALA A 210 5.36 -4.80 9.24
CA ALA A 210 5.74 -6.14 8.79
C ALA A 210 4.53 -7.04 8.50
N VAL A 211 3.51 -7.02 9.37
CA VAL A 211 2.27 -7.77 9.16
C VAL A 211 1.53 -7.29 7.91
N VAL A 212 1.42 -5.98 7.69
CA VAL A 212 0.79 -5.43 6.48
C VAL A 212 1.52 -5.86 5.22
N VAL A 213 2.86 -5.75 5.20
CA VAL A 213 3.68 -6.17 4.05
C VAL A 213 3.53 -7.67 3.79
N ALA A 214 3.55 -8.49 4.85
CA ALA A 214 3.35 -9.93 4.72
C ALA A 214 1.95 -10.28 4.18
N ALA A 215 0.90 -9.62 4.66
CA ALA A 215 -0.47 -9.83 4.18
C ALA A 215 -0.62 -9.49 2.69
N VAL A 216 -0.02 -8.38 2.24
CA VAL A 216 0.00 -8.00 0.82
C VAL A 216 0.77 -9.01 -0.02
N ALA A 217 1.94 -9.44 0.44
CA ALA A 217 2.73 -10.46 -0.27
C ALA A 217 1.99 -11.80 -0.38
N ILE A 218 1.30 -12.24 0.68
CA ILE A 218 0.47 -13.45 0.68
C ILE A 218 -0.71 -13.29 -0.28
N PHE A 219 -1.43 -12.17 -0.23
CA PHE A 219 -2.56 -11.93 -1.13
C PHE A 219 -2.14 -11.99 -2.60
N LEU A 220 -1.03 -11.33 -2.96
CA LEU A 220 -0.48 -11.36 -4.31
C LEU A 220 0.04 -12.76 -4.68
N GLY A 221 0.65 -13.48 -3.74
CA GLY A 221 1.12 -14.85 -3.93
C GLY A 221 -0.02 -15.84 -4.19
N VAL A 222 -1.08 -15.80 -3.38
CA VAL A 222 -2.29 -16.64 -3.56
C VAL A 222 -2.94 -16.34 -4.90
N LYS A 223 -3.11 -15.05 -5.24
CA LYS A 223 -3.66 -14.67 -6.55
C LYS A 223 -2.83 -15.18 -7.72
N SER A 224 -1.50 -15.20 -7.57
CA SER A 224 -0.61 -15.73 -8.60
C SER A 224 -0.68 -17.27 -8.70
N ALA A 225 -0.90 -17.95 -7.58
CA ALA A 225 -1.04 -19.40 -7.53
C ALA A 225 -2.38 -19.88 -8.10
N ASP A 226 -3.49 -19.24 -7.72
CA ASP A 226 -4.84 -19.57 -8.20
C ASP A 226 -5.00 -19.38 -9.72
N THR A 227 -4.20 -18.49 -10.32
CA THR A 227 -4.21 -18.27 -11.77
C THR A 227 -3.16 -19.08 -12.52
N GLY A 228 -2.37 -19.92 -11.83
CA GLY A 228 -1.26 -20.66 -12.45
C GLY A 228 -0.20 -19.76 -13.12
N GLY A 229 -0.12 -18.49 -12.71
CA GLY A 229 0.72 -17.47 -13.35
C GLY A 229 0.07 -16.71 -14.52
N CYS A 230 -1.18 -17.02 -14.89
CA CYS A 230 -1.92 -16.27 -15.90
C CYS A 230 -2.48 -14.97 -15.30
N LEU A 231 -2.24 -13.82 -15.91
CA LEU A 231 -2.73 -12.52 -15.41
C LEU A 231 -4.01 -12.05 -16.11
N ASP A 232 -4.54 -12.85 -17.06
CA ASP A 232 -5.72 -12.50 -17.83
C ASP A 232 -6.99 -12.61 -16.96
N SER A 233 -7.86 -11.60 -17.05
CA SER A 233 -9.17 -11.62 -16.40
C SER A 233 -10.15 -12.57 -17.12
N ASN A 234 -11.19 -13.03 -16.44
CA ASN A 234 -12.24 -13.85 -17.09
C ASN A 234 -12.85 -13.17 -18.31
N THR A 235 -13.05 -11.85 -18.27
CA THR A 235 -13.55 -11.06 -19.40
C THR A 235 -12.59 -11.09 -20.58
N GLU A 236 -11.29 -11.03 -20.32
CA GLU A 236 -10.27 -11.09 -21.36
C GLU A 236 -10.19 -12.48 -22.00
N LEU A 237 -10.22 -13.53 -21.18
CA LEU A 237 -10.29 -14.93 -21.65
C LEU A 237 -11.55 -15.16 -22.49
N ALA A 238 -12.71 -14.70 -22.02
CA ALA A 238 -13.99 -14.75 -22.72
C ALA A 238 -13.93 -14.07 -24.09
N ASN A 239 -13.37 -12.85 -24.14
CA ASN A 239 -13.25 -12.08 -25.38
C ASN A 239 -12.32 -12.78 -26.39
N ARG A 240 -11.14 -13.25 -25.95
CA ARG A 240 -10.20 -13.97 -26.81
C ARG A 240 -10.81 -15.26 -27.37
N LYS A 241 -11.46 -16.07 -26.52
CA LYS A 241 -12.18 -17.27 -26.96
C LYS A 241 -13.27 -16.94 -27.97
N THR A 242 -14.04 -15.88 -27.73
CA THR A 242 -15.14 -15.47 -28.59
C THR A 242 -14.65 -15.00 -29.96
N ASP A 243 -13.55 -14.25 -30.02
CA ASP A 243 -12.95 -13.82 -31.28
C ASP A 243 -12.46 -15.01 -32.13
N LEU A 244 -11.76 -15.95 -31.50
CA LEU A 244 -11.34 -17.19 -32.13
C LEU A 244 -12.54 -18.00 -32.66
N HIS A 245 -13.58 -18.16 -31.84
CA HIS A 245 -14.81 -18.87 -32.21
C HIS A 245 -15.52 -18.19 -33.39
N ASN A 246 -15.67 -16.86 -33.35
CA ASN A 246 -16.33 -16.09 -34.43
C ASN A 246 -15.55 -16.19 -35.74
N THR A 247 -14.22 -16.20 -35.69
CA THR A 247 -13.37 -16.40 -36.86
C THR A 247 -13.58 -17.79 -37.46
N TYR A 248 -13.57 -18.83 -36.63
CA TYR A 248 -13.91 -20.19 -37.08
C TYR A 248 -15.33 -20.27 -37.70
N VAL A 249 -16.35 -19.73 -37.02
CA VAL A 249 -17.75 -19.80 -37.48
C VAL A 249 -17.95 -19.10 -38.83
N ARG A 250 -17.27 -17.97 -39.07
CA ARG A 250 -17.30 -17.29 -40.38
C ARG A 250 -16.80 -18.19 -41.49
N THR A 251 -15.66 -18.85 -41.29
CA THR A 251 -15.10 -19.80 -42.27
C THR A 251 -16.01 -21.00 -42.45
N PHE A 252 -16.47 -21.61 -41.35
CA PHE A 252 -17.38 -22.74 -41.37
C PHE A 252 -18.66 -22.44 -42.16
N ASN A 253 -19.35 -21.33 -41.87
CA ASN A 253 -20.59 -20.97 -42.56
C ASN A 253 -20.37 -20.71 -44.05
N ARG A 254 -19.29 -20.02 -44.42
CA ARG A 254 -18.91 -19.77 -45.82
C ARG A 254 -18.68 -21.09 -46.57
N ASP A 255 -17.92 -22.00 -45.98
CA ASP A 255 -17.52 -23.24 -46.64
C ASP A 255 -18.63 -24.29 -46.63
N SER A 256 -19.51 -24.31 -45.62
CA SER A 256 -20.75 -25.08 -45.65
C SER A 256 -21.65 -24.65 -46.80
N ALA A 257 -21.84 -23.34 -47.01
CA ALA A 257 -22.62 -22.85 -48.15
C ALA A 257 -21.98 -23.21 -49.50
N ALA A 258 -20.64 -23.24 -49.58
CA ALA A 258 -19.93 -23.67 -50.78
C ALA A 258 -20.11 -25.18 -51.06
N ILE A 259 -20.12 -26.01 -50.00
CA ILE A 259 -20.41 -27.45 -50.10
C ILE A 259 -21.84 -27.68 -50.60
N GLU A 260 -22.83 -26.98 -50.04
CA GLU A 260 -24.23 -27.10 -50.45
C GLU A 260 -24.47 -26.71 -51.93
N ALA A 261 -23.64 -25.81 -52.46
CA ALA A 261 -23.71 -25.38 -53.86
C ALA A 261 -23.03 -26.36 -54.85
N CYS A 262 -22.27 -27.35 -54.37
CA CYS A 262 -21.57 -28.30 -55.21
C CYS A 262 -22.50 -29.38 -55.78
N THR A 263 -22.18 -29.86 -56.98
CA THR A 263 -22.93 -30.92 -57.68
C THR A 263 -22.15 -32.24 -57.79
N SER A 264 -20.96 -32.31 -57.21
CA SER A 264 -20.09 -33.49 -57.21
C SER A 264 -19.18 -33.50 -55.97
N VAL A 265 -18.78 -34.70 -55.55
CA VAL A 265 -17.90 -34.91 -54.38
C VAL A 265 -16.53 -34.21 -54.56
N ASP A 266 -16.01 -34.15 -55.78
CA ASP A 266 -14.73 -33.47 -56.08
C ASP A 266 -14.81 -31.96 -55.83
N CYS A 267 -15.95 -31.32 -56.12
CA CYS A 267 -16.18 -29.89 -55.88
C CYS A 267 -16.13 -29.55 -54.39
N GLU A 268 -16.62 -30.45 -53.53
CA GLU A 268 -16.73 -30.23 -52.09
C GLU A 268 -15.40 -30.39 -51.34
N ARG A 269 -14.39 -30.99 -51.97
CA ARG A 269 -13.12 -31.33 -51.32
C ARG A 269 -12.39 -30.10 -50.78
N ALA A 270 -12.29 -29.03 -51.56
CA ALA A 270 -11.60 -27.81 -51.17
C ALA A 270 -12.24 -27.13 -49.94
N PRO A 271 -13.55 -26.82 -49.93
CA PRO A 271 -14.18 -26.20 -48.75
C PRO A 271 -14.14 -27.09 -47.50
N LYS A 272 -14.19 -28.43 -47.63
CA LYS A 272 -13.99 -29.33 -46.48
C LYS A 272 -12.59 -29.19 -45.87
N LEU A 273 -11.54 -29.10 -46.69
CA LEU A 273 -10.17 -28.91 -46.21
C LEU A 273 -9.95 -27.52 -45.58
N GLU A 274 -10.66 -26.49 -46.05
CA GLU A 274 -10.66 -25.17 -45.40
C GLU A 274 -11.27 -25.21 -43.99
N ILE A 275 -12.33 -26.01 -43.76
CA ILE A 275 -12.87 -26.25 -42.41
C ILE A 275 -11.82 -26.91 -41.50
N VAL A 276 -11.06 -27.88 -42.01
CA VAL A 276 -9.95 -28.51 -41.26
C VAL A 276 -8.89 -27.47 -40.87
N ALA A 277 -8.48 -26.62 -41.81
CA ALA A 277 -7.52 -25.55 -41.54
C ALA A 277 -8.04 -24.53 -40.51
N ALA A 278 -9.33 -24.21 -40.56
CA ALA A 278 -9.97 -23.32 -39.60
C ALA A 278 -10.00 -23.91 -38.18
N LEU A 279 -10.31 -25.20 -38.04
CA LEU A 279 -10.25 -25.92 -36.75
C LEU A 279 -8.84 -25.93 -36.18
N LYS A 280 -7.82 -26.16 -37.03
CA LYS A 280 -6.42 -26.10 -36.61
C LYS A 280 -6.06 -24.71 -36.10
N THR A 281 -6.41 -23.66 -36.85
CA THR A 281 -6.15 -22.26 -36.46
C THR A 281 -6.84 -21.92 -35.14
N PHE A 282 -8.06 -22.41 -34.93
CA PHE A 282 -8.76 -22.24 -33.67
C PHE A 282 -8.01 -22.93 -32.52
N ASN A 283 -7.54 -24.17 -32.71
CA ASN A 283 -6.74 -24.87 -31.71
C ASN A 283 -5.40 -24.20 -31.41
N ASP A 284 -4.69 -23.71 -32.43
CA ASP A 284 -3.46 -22.96 -32.24
C ASP A 284 -3.71 -21.72 -31.38
N GLY A 285 -4.81 -21.00 -31.64
CA GLY A 285 -5.25 -19.86 -30.83
C GLY A 285 -5.59 -20.25 -29.38
N LEU A 286 -6.36 -21.32 -29.17
CA LEU A 286 -6.70 -21.81 -27.83
C LEU A 286 -5.48 -22.25 -27.03
N ASN A 287 -4.51 -22.91 -27.68
CA ASN A 287 -3.25 -23.33 -27.06
C ASN A 287 -2.31 -22.15 -26.77
N GLY A 288 -2.47 -21.03 -27.47
CA GLY A 288 -1.76 -19.78 -27.20
C GLY A 288 -2.28 -19.01 -25.97
N VAL A 289 -3.45 -19.39 -25.44
CA VAL A 289 -4.02 -18.76 -24.23
C VAL A 289 -3.47 -19.41 -22.97
N CYS A 290 -3.04 -18.58 -22.01
CA CYS A 290 -2.71 -19.04 -20.67
C CYS A 290 -4.01 -19.30 -19.90
N TRP A 291 -4.39 -20.56 -19.74
CA TRP A 291 -5.60 -20.96 -19.02
C TRP A 291 -5.34 -21.13 -17.52
N PRO A 292 -6.07 -20.41 -16.65
CA PRO A 292 -6.11 -20.72 -15.21
C PRO A 292 -6.54 -22.16 -14.97
N ASP A 293 -6.10 -22.75 -13.86
CA ASP A 293 -6.39 -24.16 -13.54
C ASP A 293 -7.89 -24.48 -13.54
N THR A 294 -8.73 -23.51 -13.17
CA THR A 294 -10.20 -23.60 -13.21
C THR A 294 -10.76 -23.91 -14.60
N TYR A 295 -10.13 -23.42 -15.67
CA TYR A 295 -10.65 -23.51 -17.06
C TYR A 295 -9.83 -24.44 -17.95
N LYS A 296 -8.65 -24.87 -17.48
CA LYS A 296 -7.67 -25.63 -18.24
C LYS A 296 -8.23 -26.96 -18.76
N ALA A 297 -9.05 -27.65 -17.96
CA ALA A 297 -9.67 -28.91 -18.36
C ALA A 297 -10.67 -28.74 -19.51
N ASP A 298 -11.53 -27.71 -19.43
CA ASP A 298 -12.57 -27.44 -20.42
C ASP A 298 -11.97 -26.91 -21.74
N ALA A 299 -10.97 -26.04 -21.66
CA ALA A 299 -10.20 -25.59 -22.82
C ALA A 299 -9.54 -26.79 -23.54
N ALA A 300 -8.92 -27.70 -22.79
CA ALA A 300 -8.33 -28.90 -23.36
C ALA A 300 -9.39 -29.86 -23.96
N ALA A 301 -10.59 -29.92 -23.37
CA ALA A 301 -11.70 -30.70 -23.93
C ALA A 301 -12.19 -30.14 -25.27
N LEU A 302 -12.32 -28.82 -25.39
CA LEU A 302 -12.66 -28.15 -26.64
C LEU A 302 -11.59 -28.39 -27.71
N VAL A 303 -10.31 -28.27 -27.36
CA VAL A 303 -9.20 -28.55 -28.29
C VAL A 303 -9.27 -29.99 -28.82
N ARG A 304 -9.52 -30.97 -27.94
CA ARG A 304 -9.69 -32.37 -28.35
C ARG A 304 -10.90 -32.57 -29.27
N ALA A 305 -12.03 -31.93 -28.98
CA ALA A 305 -13.23 -32.03 -29.81
C ALA A 305 -13.02 -31.37 -31.19
N ASN A 306 -12.30 -30.25 -31.25
CA ASN A 306 -11.91 -29.61 -32.51
C ASN A 306 -11.02 -30.54 -33.36
N SER A 307 -10.05 -31.22 -32.75
CA SER A 307 -9.19 -32.18 -33.45
C SER A 307 -9.98 -33.38 -33.97
N ALA A 308 -10.86 -33.97 -33.15
CA ALA A 308 -11.70 -35.10 -33.58
C ALA A 308 -12.61 -34.73 -34.75
N MET A 309 -13.18 -33.52 -34.74
CA MET A 309 -13.93 -33.01 -35.88
C MET A 309 -13.04 -32.79 -37.10
N ALA A 310 -11.84 -32.25 -36.94
CA ALA A 310 -10.90 -32.03 -38.04
C ALA A 310 -10.52 -33.37 -38.72
N ASP A 311 -10.30 -34.41 -37.93
CA ASP A 311 -10.04 -35.77 -38.43
C ASP A 311 -11.26 -36.32 -39.20
N ALA A 312 -12.47 -36.15 -38.65
CA ALA A 312 -13.71 -36.57 -39.32
C ALA A 312 -13.95 -35.83 -40.65
N VAL A 313 -13.71 -34.51 -40.69
CA VAL A 313 -13.85 -33.70 -41.91
C VAL A 313 -12.75 -34.05 -42.92
N THR A 314 -11.54 -34.39 -42.48
CA THR A 314 -10.46 -34.87 -43.36
C THR A 314 -10.86 -36.17 -44.05
N LEU A 315 -11.47 -37.10 -43.31
CA LEU A 315 -12.02 -38.32 -43.89
C LEU A 315 -13.17 -37.98 -44.85
N TRP A 316 -14.08 -37.09 -44.48
CA TRP A 316 -15.18 -36.66 -45.35
C TRP A 316 -14.67 -36.05 -46.67
N ALA A 317 -13.63 -35.23 -46.62
CA ALA A 317 -12.97 -34.64 -47.80
C ALA A 317 -12.29 -35.68 -48.72
N ALA A 318 -12.02 -36.87 -48.21
CA ALA A 318 -11.42 -37.99 -48.96
C ALA A 318 -12.47 -38.92 -49.57
N ALA A 319 -13.77 -38.61 -49.48
CA ALA A 319 -14.80 -39.40 -50.15
C ALA A 319 -14.62 -39.36 -51.67
N THR A 320 -14.89 -40.49 -52.32
CA THR A 320 -14.78 -40.66 -53.78
C THR A 320 -16.11 -40.98 -54.44
N THR A 321 -17.12 -41.35 -53.65
CA THR A 321 -18.48 -41.63 -54.10
C THR A 321 -19.52 -40.87 -53.27
N PRO A 322 -20.71 -40.59 -53.81
CA PRO A 322 -21.78 -39.94 -53.06
C PRO A 322 -22.22 -40.71 -51.80
N ASP A 323 -22.26 -42.04 -51.85
CA ASP A 323 -22.64 -42.88 -50.69
C ASP A 323 -21.60 -42.78 -49.56
N GLU A 324 -20.30 -42.79 -49.92
CA GLU A 324 -19.20 -42.58 -48.97
C GLU A 324 -19.26 -41.18 -48.36
N ASP A 325 -19.56 -40.18 -49.18
CA ASP A 325 -19.70 -38.79 -48.76
C ASP A 325 -20.82 -38.64 -47.71
N GLN A 326 -22.02 -39.14 -48.03
CA GLN A 326 -23.18 -39.07 -47.16
C GLN A 326 -22.93 -39.79 -45.82
N SER A 327 -22.31 -40.97 -45.85
CA SER A 327 -21.97 -41.71 -44.64
C SER A 327 -21.01 -40.93 -43.73
N ARG A 328 -20.00 -40.27 -44.31
CA ARG A 328 -19.02 -39.48 -43.55
C ARG A 328 -19.59 -38.15 -43.05
N ALA A 329 -20.51 -37.53 -43.79
CA ALA A 329 -21.23 -36.34 -43.35
C ALA A 329 -21.99 -36.56 -42.03
N GLN A 330 -22.55 -37.76 -41.82
CA GLN A 330 -23.20 -38.12 -40.56
C GLN A 330 -22.19 -38.13 -39.40
N VAL A 331 -20.99 -38.69 -39.59
CA VAL A 331 -19.92 -38.68 -38.58
C VAL A 331 -19.50 -37.25 -38.22
N VAL A 332 -19.36 -36.39 -39.24
CA VAL A 332 -19.05 -34.96 -39.04
C VAL A 332 -20.14 -34.26 -38.22
N THR A 333 -21.40 -34.60 -38.46
CA THR A 333 -22.55 -34.06 -37.70
C THR A 333 -22.48 -34.43 -36.22
N ASP A 334 -22.14 -35.68 -35.91
CA ASP A 334 -21.99 -36.16 -34.53
C ASP A 334 -20.81 -35.47 -33.81
N GLU A 335 -19.67 -35.33 -34.49
CA GLU A 335 -18.50 -34.62 -33.93
C GLU A 335 -18.75 -33.11 -33.78
N LEU A 336 -19.52 -32.50 -34.69
CA LEU A 336 -19.99 -31.12 -34.58
C LEU A 336 -20.83 -30.92 -33.31
N ALA A 337 -21.71 -31.86 -32.97
CA ALA A 337 -22.49 -31.81 -31.74
C ALA A 337 -21.61 -31.91 -30.48
N ARG A 338 -20.63 -32.82 -30.47
CA ARG A 338 -19.66 -32.96 -29.36
C ARG A 338 -18.84 -31.69 -29.17
N ARG A 339 -18.35 -31.10 -30.25
CA ARG A 339 -17.62 -29.82 -30.23
C ARG A 339 -18.47 -28.69 -29.66
N ARG A 340 -19.72 -28.55 -30.12
CA ARG A 340 -20.66 -27.54 -29.61
C ARG A 340 -20.91 -27.70 -28.11
N ALA A 341 -21.02 -28.94 -27.62
CA ALA A 341 -21.17 -29.20 -26.19
C ALA A 341 -19.94 -28.76 -25.38
N ALA A 342 -18.73 -29.08 -25.84
CA ALA A 342 -17.49 -28.65 -25.20
C ALA A 342 -17.32 -27.11 -25.22
N ASP A 343 -17.65 -26.47 -26.35
CA ASP A 343 -17.62 -25.01 -26.50
C ASP A 343 -18.62 -24.32 -25.55
N ALA A 344 -19.81 -24.89 -25.39
CA ALA A 344 -20.84 -24.37 -24.49
C ALA A 344 -20.44 -24.45 -23.02
N VAL A 345 -19.78 -25.54 -22.59
CA VAL A 345 -19.23 -25.69 -21.24
C VAL A 345 -18.23 -24.56 -20.95
N LEU A 346 -17.20 -24.43 -21.78
CA LEU A 346 -16.18 -23.40 -21.60
C LEU A 346 -16.78 -21.98 -21.65
N SER A 347 -17.73 -21.74 -22.55
CA SER A 347 -18.41 -20.43 -22.68
C SER A 347 -19.20 -20.08 -21.42
N ARG A 348 -19.96 -21.03 -20.87
CA ARG A 348 -20.72 -20.85 -19.63
C ARG A 348 -19.79 -20.53 -18.47
N ASP A 349 -18.68 -21.25 -18.33
CA ASP A 349 -17.77 -21.11 -17.20
C ASP A 349 -16.96 -19.79 -17.27
N LEU A 350 -16.79 -19.25 -18.48
CA LEU A 350 -16.26 -17.91 -18.74
C LEU A 350 -17.31 -16.79 -18.64
N GLY A 351 -18.60 -17.12 -18.44
CA GLY A 351 -19.70 -16.15 -18.38
C GLY A 351 -20.05 -15.53 -19.74
N VAL A 352 -19.71 -16.18 -20.86
CA VAL A 352 -20.11 -15.77 -22.20
C VAL A 352 -21.59 -16.12 -22.41
N PRO A 353 -22.45 -15.16 -22.78
CA PRO A 353 -23.85 -15.46 -23.09
C PRO A 353 -23.95 -16.52 -24.18
N ALA A 354 -24.86 -17.48 -24.02
CA ALA A 354 -25.16 -18.41 -25.09
C ALA A 354 -25.62 -17.64 -26.33
N ALA A 355 -25.05 -17.95 -27.50
CA ALA A 355 -25.55 -17.40 -28.74
C ALA A 355 -27.01 -17.86 -28.92
N THR A 356 -27.92 -16.92 -29.14
CA THR A 356 -29.31 -17.23 -29.52
C THR A 356 -29.27 -18.10 -30.78
N PRO A 357 -29.94 -19.27 -30.82
CA PRO A 357 -29.98 -20.05 -32.04
C PRO A 357 -30.58 -19.20 -33.15
N ALA A 358 -29.92 -19.17 -34.32
CA ALA A 358 -30.50 -18.56 -35.50
C ALA A 358 -31.84 -19.25 -35.79
N ALA A 359 -32.89 -18.46 -36.04
CA ALA A 359 -34.18 -18.98 -36.47
C ALA A 359 -33.96 -19.84 -37.71
N SER A 360 -34.42 -21.09 -37.61
CA SER A 360 -34.38 -22.15 -38.61
C SER A 360 -34.94 -21.76 -39.95
#